data_AF-A0A7K8QRK5-F1
#
_entry.id   AF-A0A7K8QRK5-F1
#
_cell.length_a   1.000
_cell.length_b   1.000
_cell.length_c   1.000
_cell.angle_alpha   90.00
_cell.angle_beta   90.00
_cell.angle_gamma   90.00
#
_symmetry.space_group_name_H-M   'P 1'
#
loop_
_entity.id
_entity.type
_entity.pdbx_description
1 polymer ?
#
loop_
_entity_poly.entity_id
_entity_poly.type
_entity_poly.pdbx_seq_one_letter_code
_entity_poly.pdbx_strand_id
1 'polypeptide(L)'
;MAASSRAQVLRLYRALLRESQRFGGYNYRTYAIRRIRDAFRENKNVKDAEKIEELINKAKANLEVIHRQVCFFLSFYLRVVHSSVSSLMPL
;
A
#
# COMPACT_ATOMS: atom_id res chain seq x y z
N MET A 1 -25.57 7.53 9.09
CA MET A 1 -24.15 7.89 8.90
C MET A 1 -23.14 6.78 9.24
N ALA A 2 -23.45 5.79 10.09
CA ALA A 2 -22.50 4.70 10.45
C ALA A 2 -22.27 3.61 9.37
N ALA A 3 -23.27 3.32 8.51
CA ALA A 3 -23.10 2.32 7.45
C ALA A 3 -22.13 2.77 6.34
N SER A 4 -22.07 4.09 6.09
CA SER A 4 -21.18 4.70 5.10
C SER A 4 -19.70 4.55 5.50
N SER A 5 -19.38 4.75 6.79
CA SER A 5 -18.00 4.63 7.29
C SER A 5 -17.49 3.19 7.25
N ARG A 6 -18.32 2.19 7.62
CA ARG A 6 -17.90 0.78 7.57
C ARG A 6 -17.57 0.30 6.16
N ALA A 7 -18.41 0.63 5.18
CA ALA A 7 -18.18 0.27 3.78
C ALA A 7 -16.90 0.95 3.25
N GLN A 8 -16.68 2.22 3.60
CA GLN A 8 -15.47 2.96 3.25
C GLN A 8 -14.20 2.32 3.84
N VAL A 9 -14.21 1.98 5.13
CA VAL A 9 -13.08 1.32 5.81
C VAL A 9 -12.74 -0.01 5.12
N LEU A 10 -13.75 -0.83 4.79
CA LEU A 10 -13.53 -2.11 4.11
C LEU A 10 -13.02 -1.94 2.67
N ARG A 11 -13.46 -0.92 1.94
CA ARG A 11 -12.91 -0.60 0.61
C ARG A 11 -11.44 -0.20 0.70
N LEU A 12 -11.11 0.66 1.66
CA LEU A 12 -9.75 1.15 1.88
C LEU A 12 -8.81 0.03 2.33
N TYR A 13 -9.26 -0.85 3.22
CA TYR A 13 -8.52 -2.04 3.63
C TYR A 13 -8.14 -2.92 2.43
N ARG A 14 -9.12 -3.22 1.56
CA ARG A 14 -8.88 -4.03 0.35
C ARG A 14 -7.95 -3.31 -0.64
N ALA A 15 -8.06 -1.99 -0.79
CA ALA A 15 -7.17 -1.22 -1.64
C ALA A 15 -5.71 -1.29 -1.15
N LEU A 16 -5.49 -1.06 0.15
CA LEU A 16 -4.16 -1.17 0.77
C LEU A 16 -3.53 -2.55 0.59
N LEU A 17 -4.31 -3.62 0.78
CA LEU A 17 -3.83 -4.98 0.56
C LEU A 17 -3.48 -5.25 -0.90
N ARG A 18 -4.32 -4.81 -1.85
CA ARG A 18 -4.06 -5.00 -3.29
C ARG A 18 -2.80 -4.27 -3.74
N GLU A 19 -2.63 -3.00 -3.36
CA GLU A 19 -1.44 -2.24 -3.74
C GLU A 19 -0.18 -2.82 -3.10
N SER A 20 -0.26 -3.30 -1.86
CA SER A 20 0.87 -3.96 -1.20
C SER A 20 1.33 -5.24 -1.90
N GLN A 21 0.47 -5.93 -2.64
CA GLN A 21 0.89 -7.11 -3.43
C GLN A 21 1.82 -6.75 -4.59
N ARG A 22 1.81 -5.49 -5.03
CA ARG A 22 2.62 -5.03 -6.17
C ARG A 22 4.07 -4.77 -5.81
N PHE A 23 4.45 -4.82 -4.54
CA PHE A 23 5.86 -4.79 -4.15
C PHE A 23 6.58 -6.01 -4.72
N GLY A 24 7.61 -5.77 -5.54
CA GLY A 24 8.42 -6.85 -6.12
C GLY A 24 9.16 -7.67 -5.05
N GLY A 25 9.75 -6.99 -4.06
CA GLY A 25 10.46 -7.64 -2.96
C GLY A 25 9.52 -8.35 -1.98
N TYR A 26 9.79 -9.65 -1.73
CA TYR A 26 9.00 -10.48 -0.81
C TYR A 26 8.89 -9.87 0.60
N ASN A 27 10.01 -9.42 1.18
CA ASN A 27 10.04 -8.86 2.54
C ASN A 27 9.18 -7.60 2.67
N TYR A 28 9.24 -6.70 1.68
CA TYR A 28 8.43 -5.49 1.66
C TYR A 28 6.93 -5.81 1.52
N ARG A 29 6.59 -6.73 0.60
CA ARG A 29 5.22 -7.19 0.39
C ARG A 29 4.62 -7.80 1.66
N THR A 30 5.31 -8.77 2.27
CA THR A 30 4.82 -9.46 3.47
C THR A 30 4.75 -8.54 4.67
N TYR A 31 5.75 -7.67 4.86
CA TYR A 31 5.74 -6.67 5.92
C TYR A 31 4.55 -5.71 5.79
N ALA A 32 4.33 -5.13 4.60
CA ALA A 32 3.23 -4.20 4.36
C ALA A 32 1.87 -4.86 4.64
N ILE A 33 1.65 -6.07 4.12
CA ILE A 33 0.42 -6.83 4.34
C ILE A 33 0.20 -7.11 5.83
N ARG A 34 1.24 -7.55 6.55
CA ARG A 34 1.16 -7.81 7.99
C ARG A 34 0.81 -6.53 8.75
N ARG A 35 1.54 -5.44 8.50
CA ARG A 35 1.32 -4.16 9.19
C ARG A 35 -0.07 -3.59 8.97
N ILE A 36 -0.61 -3.71 7.75
CA ILE A 36 -1.99 -3.31 7.43
C ILE A 36 -2.99 -4.16 8.22
N ARG A 37 -2.83 -5.48 8.24
CA ARG A 37 -3.73 -6.38 9.01
C ARG A 37 -3.72 -6.02 10.49
N ASP A 38 -2.53 -5.85 11.07
CA ASP A 38 -2.36 -5.53 12.48
C ASP A 38 -3.02 -4.20 12.82
N ALA A 39 -2.76 -3.14 12.03
CA ALA A 39 -3.36 -1.82 12.24
C ALA A 39 -4.89 -1.84 12.21
N PHE A 40 -5.51 -2.56 11.26
CA PHE A 40 -6.97 -2.64 11.18
C PHE A 40 -7.55 -3.50 12.31
N ARG A 41 -6.82 -4.51 12.79
CA ARG A 41 -7.23 -5.34 13.94
C ARG A 41 -7.15 -4.56 15.24
N GLU A 42 -6.07 -3.83 15.46
CA GLU A 42 -5.84 -2.95 16.63
C GLU A 42 -6.97 -1.91 16.77
N ASN A 43 -7.42 -1.34 15.64
CA ASN A 43 -8.43 -0.27 15.65
C ASN A 43 -9.88 -0.75 15.43
N LYS A 44 -10.13 -2.08 15.42
CA LYS A 44 -11.45 -2.66 15.10
C LYS A 44 -12.58 -2.16 16.02
N ASN A 45 -12.26 -1.88 17.28
CA ASN A 45 -13.22 -1.56 18.32
C ASN A 45 -13.30 -0.06 18.64
N VAL A 46 -12.61 0.80 17.88
CA VAL A 46 -12.73 2.25 18.03
C VAL A 46 -14.15 2.68 17.68
N LYS A 47 -14.80 3.43 18.58
CA LYS A 47 -16.18 3.91 18.42
C LYS A 47 -16.28 5.42 18.26
N ASP A 48 -15.23 6.14 18.61
CA ASP A 48 -15.15 7.59 18.47
C ASP A 48 -15.10 7.98 16.99
N ALA A 49 -16.03 8.83 16.56
CA ALA A 49 -16.21 9.22 15.17
C ALA A 49 -15.02 10.05 14.66
N GLU A 50 -14.50 10.97 15.48
CA GLU A 50 -13.35 11.81 15.10
C GLU A 50 -12.11 10.95 14.92
N LYS A 51 -11.87 10.01 15.85
CA LYS A 51 -10.76 9.07 15.74
C LYS A 51 -10.85 8.16 14.52
N ILE A 52 -12.06 7.70 14.18
CA ILE A 52 -12.28 6.89 12.98
C ILE A 52 -11.92 7.69 11.73
N GLU A 53 -12.32 8.96 11.66
CA GLU A 53 -12.01 9.83 10.52
C GLU A 53 -10.50 10.07 10.39
N GLU A 54 -9.82 10.36 11.49
CA GLU A 54 -8.35 10.51 11.53
C GLU A 54 -7.64 9.25 10.98
N LEU A 55 -8.07 8.06 11.43
CA LEU A 55 -7.53 6.79 10.99
C LEU A 55 -7.80 6.52 9.50
N ILE A 56 -8.97 6.89 9.00
CA ILE A 56 -9.31 6.80 7.58
C ILE A 56 -8.39 7.71 6.76
N ASN A 57 -8.17 8.96 7.18
CA ASN A 57 -7.31 9.91 6.48
C ASN A 57 -5.86 9.45 6.48
N LYS A 58 -5.37 8.91 7.61
CA LYS A 58 -4.06 8.27 7.70
C LYS A 58 -3.93 7.08 6.75
N ALA A 59 -4.94 6.23 6.67
CA ALA A 59 -4.95 5.08 5.77
C ALA A 59 -4.97 5.49 4.28
N LYS A 60 -5.65 6.59 3.91
CA LYS A 60 -5.59 7.16 2.55
C LYS A 60 -4.19 7.68 2.22
N ALA A 61 -3.58 8.45 3.12
CA ALA A 61 -2.21 8.94 2.93
C ALA A 61 -1.21 7.79 2.76
N ASN A 62 -1.34 6.73 3.57
CA ASN A 62 -0.51 5.53 3.44
C ASN A 62 -0.71 4.82 2.10
N LEU A 63 -1.94 4.78 1.58
CA LEU A 63 -2.21 4.19 0.27
C LEU A 63 -1.45 4.93 -0.84
N GLU A 64 -1.43 6.27 -0.81
CA GLU A 64 -0.65 7.06 -1.76
C GLU A 64 0.86 6.78 -1.64
N VAL A 65 1.38 6.65 -0.43
CA VAL A 65 2.79 6.30 -0.19
C VAL A 65 3.11 4.93 -0.81
N ILE A 66 2.27 3.92 -0.60
CA ILE A 66 2.46 2.59 -1.19
C ILE A 66 2.45 2.67 -2.72
N HIS A 67 1.51 3.42 -3.31
CA HIS A 67 1.46 3.64 -4.76
C HIS A 67 2.76 4.24 -5.29
N ARG A 68 3.27 5.29 -4.65
CA ARG A 68 4.52 5.96 -5.05
C ARG A 68 5.72 5.03 -4.94
N GLN A 69 5.80 4.27 -3.85
CA GLN A 69 6.90 3.32 -3.63
C GLN A 69 6.89 2.21 -4.68
N VAL A 70 5.73 1.59 -4.94
CA VAL A 70 5.59 0.55 -5.99
C VAL A 70 6.01 1.10 -7.35
N CYS A 71 5.57 2.30 -7.70
CA CYS A 71 5.93 2.95 -8.97
C CYS A 71 7.43 3.23 -9.07
N PHE A 72 8.02 3.78 -8.00
CA PHE A 72 9.45 4.09 -7.95
C PHE A 72 10.30 2.83 -8.10
N PHE A 73 10.01 1.76 -7.33
CA PHE A 73 10.74 0.51 -7.43
C PHE A 73 10.63 -0.13 -8.82
N LEU A 74 9.45 -0.09 -9.44
CA LEU A 74 9.26 -0.61 -10.79
C LEU A 74 10.05 0.20 -11.84
N SER A 75 9.98 1.53 -11.77
CA SER A 75 10.70 2.42 -12.69
C SER A 75 12.21 2.27 -12.57
N PHE A 76 12.72 2.21 -11.34
CA PHE A 76 14.14 1.97 -11.07
C PHE A 76 14.59 0.60 -11.60
N TYR A 77 13.82 -0.46 -11.34
CA TYR A 77 14.12 -1.81 -11.81
C TYR A 77 14.17 -1.89 -13.34
N LEU A 78 13.19 -1.31 -14.04
CA LEU A 78 13.18 -1.26 -15.50
C LEU A 78 14.37 -0.47 -16.07
N ARG A 79 14.76 0.62 -15.42
CA ARG A 79 15.95 1.39 -15.83
C ARG A 79 17.23 0.58 -15.66
N VAL A 80 17.39 -0.11 -14.53
CA VAL A 80 18.56 -0.98 -14.29
C VAL A 80 18.63 -2.10 -15.33
N VAL A 81 17.51 -2.79 -15.58
CA VAL A 81 17.47 -3.87 -16.59
C VAL A 81 17.76 -3.35 -17.99
N HIS A 82 17.19 -2.20 -18.37
CA HIS A 82 17.47 -1.59 -19.68
C HIS A 82 18.96 -1.23 -19.82
N SER A 83 19.57 -0.59 -18.83
CA SER A 83 21.01 -0.29 -18.83
C SER A 83 21.88 -1.54 -18.92
N SER A 84 21.53 -2.61 -18.22
CA SER A 84 22.28 -3.88 -18.28
C SER A 84 22.14 -4.59 -19.63
N VAL A 85 20.97 -4.56 -20.27
CA VAL A 85 20.74 -5.19 -21.58
C VAL A 85 21.40 -4.38 -22.71
N SER A 86 21.33 -3.05 -22.68
CA SER A 86 22.00 -2.19 -23.68
C SER A 86 23.53 -2.36 -23.67
N SER A 87 24.12 -2.70 -22.53
CA SER A 87 25.57 -2.97 -22.43
C SER A 87 25.98 -4.32 -23.04
N LEU A 88 25.03 -5.20 -23.34
CA LEU A 88 25.28 -6.58 -23.81
C LEU A 88 25.00 -6.78 -25.30
N MET A 89 24.38 -5.81 -25.99
CA MET A 89 24.21 -5.85 -27.45
C MET A 89 25.36 -5.07 -28.12
N PRO A 90 26.31 -5.74 -28.81
CA PRO A 90 27.23 -5.04 -29.68
C PRO A 90 26.46 -4.53 -30.91
N LEU A 91 26.76 -3.32 -31.35
CA LEU A 91 26.24 -2.72 -32.60
C LEU A 91 26.60 -3.58 -33.82
#